data_AF-A0A8J3V8Z8-F1
#
_entry.id   AF-A0A8J3V8Z8-F1
#
_cell.length_a   1.000
_cell.length_b   1.000
_cell.length_c   1.000
_cell.angle_alpha   90.00
_cell.angle_beta   90.00
_cell.angle_gamma   90.00
#
_symmetry.space_group_name_H-M   'P 1'
#
loop_
_entity.id
_entity.type
_entity.pdbx_description
1 polymer ?
#
loop_
_entity_poly.entity_id
_entity_poly.type
_entity_poly.pdbx_seq_one_letter_code
_entity_poly.pdbx_strand_id
1 'polypeptide(L)'
;MSGWQQSGPVSPIWPPDRFEVRSARPIPDFRSAERYAFAPLAQEAVARMREAQIATQIQVIRLDDGVVLFDLAVGVEAPPETW
;
A
#
# COMPACT_ATOMS: atom_id res chain seq x y z
N MET A 1 39.19 -23.16 -21.63
CA MET A 1 38.15 -23.42 -20.62
C MET A 1 37.89 -22.11 -19.90
N SER A 2 36.81 -21.41 -20.24
CA SER A 2 36.43 -20.17 -19.56
C SER A 2 34.98 -20.33 -19.13
N GLY A 3 34.79 -20.74 -17.88
CA GLY A 3 33.47 -20.83 -17.27
C GLY A 3 32.94 -19.43 -17.03
N TRP A 4 31.82 -19.11 -17.67
CA TRP A 4 31.03 -17.93 -17.31
C TRP A 4 30.58 -18.11 -15.87
N GLN A 5 31.18 -17.34 -14.96
CA GLN A 5 30.76 -17.29 -13.56
C GLN A 5 29.34 -16.71 -13.54
N GLN A 6 28.38 -17.57 -13.26
CA GLN A 6 26.98 -17.20 -13.15
C GLN A 6 26.84 -16.36 -11.88
N SER A 7 26.77 -15.04 -12.05
CA SER A 7 26.46 -14.11 -10.96
C SER A 7 25.13 -14.54 -10.35
N GLY A 8 25.11 -14.76 -9.03
CA GLY A 8 23.89 -15.09 -8.29
C GLY A 8 22.80 -14.02 -8.49
N PRO A 9 21.54 -14.30 -8.11
CA PRO A 9 20.44 -13.37 -8.30
C PRO A 9 20.78 -12.02 -7.66
N VAL A 10 20.73 -10.96 -8.45
CA VAL A 10 20.95 -9.60 -7.99
C VAL A 10 19.78 -9.21 -7.08
N SER A 11 20.07 -8.73 -5.87
CA SER A 11 19.04 -8.18 -4.98
C SER A 11 18.25 -7.10 -5.72
N PRO A 12 16.90 -7.08 -5.62
CA PRO A 12 16.12 -6.03 -6.26
C PRO A 12 16.55 -4.66 -5.74
N ILE A 13 16.69 -3.70 -6.66
CA ILE A 13 17.12 -2.32 -6.36
C ILE A 13 16.06 -1.59 -5.50
N TRP A 14 14.80 -2.02 -5.59
CA TRP A 14 13.68 -1.45 -4.85
C TRP A 14 13.30 -2.36 -3.66
N PRO A 15 12.98 -1.79 -2.49
CA PRO A 15 12.41 -2.55 -1.39
C PRO A 15 11.07 -3.20 -1.79
N PRO A 16 10.70 -4.32 -1.15
CA PRO A 16 9.40 -4.94 -1.41
C PRO A 16 8.26 -4.04 -0.93
N ASP A 17 7.11 -4.16 -1.59
CA ASP A 17 5.88 -3.55 -1.11
C ASP A 17 5.49 -4.13 0.24
N ARG A 18 5.08 -3.26 1.17
CA ARG A 18 4.69 -3.62 2.54
C ARG A 18 3.24 -3.26 2.84
N PHE A 19 2.66 -2.38 2.05
CA PHE A 19 1.31 -1.85 2.25
C PHE A 19 0.54 -1.86 0.93
N GLU A 20 -0.74 -2.20 1.00
CA GLU A 20 -1.67 -2.03 -0.09
C GLU A 20 -2.79 -1.07 0.34
N VAL A 21 -2.93 0.02 -0.39
CA VAL A 21 -3.99 1.01 -0.22
C VAL A 21 -5.04 0.75 -1.28
N ARG A 22 -6.22 0.33 -0.86
CA ARG A 22 -7.39 0.13 -1.71
C ARG A 22 -8.31 1.33 -1.59
N SER A 23 -8.89 1.76 -2.69
CA SER A 23 -9.95 2.77 -2.67
C SER A 23 -11.06 2.43 -3.64
N ALA A 24 -12.27 2.90 -3.33
CA ALA A 24 -13.39 2.95 -4.26
C ALA A 24 -13.88 4.39 -4.37
N ARG A 25 -14.09 4.86 -5.59
CA ARG A 25 -14.63 6.18 -5.91
C ARG A 25 -16.09 6.07 -6.35
N PRO A 26 -16.92 7.09 -6.10
CA PRO A 26 -18.29 7.11 -6.60
C PRO A 26 -18.30 7.19 -8.13
N ILE A 27 -19.43 6.77 -8.71
CA ILE A 27 -19.69 6.53 -10.13
C ILE A 27 -18.84 7.37 -11.11
N PRO A 28 -18.19 6.72 -12.10
CA PRO A 28 -18.16 5.26 -12.32
C PRO A 28 -17.46 4.54 -11.16
N ASP A 29 -17.93 3.35 -10.79
CA ASP A 29 -17.36 2.53 -9.71
C ASP A 29 -15.91 2.16 -10.03
N PHE A 30 -15.00 3.09 -9.74
CA PHE A 30 -13.58 2.93 -9.96
C PHE A 30 -12.96 2.43 -8.67
N ARG A 31 -12.41 1.23 -8.74
CA ARG A 31 -11.60 0.65 -7.68
C ARG A 31 -10.13 0.78 -8.05
N SER A 32 -9.31 1.25 -7.12
CA SER A 32 -7.86 1.24 -7.25
C SER A 32 -7.23 0.46 -6.11
N ALA A 33 -6.07 -0.14 -6.39
CA ALA A 33 -5.20 -0.74 -5.40
C ALA A 33 -3.77 -0.30 -5.73
N GLU A 34 -3.18 0.48 -4.83
CA GLU A 34 -1.81 0.98 -4.95
C GLU A 34 -0.97 0.33 -3.85
N ARG A 35 0.28 0.02 -4.18
CA ARG A 35 1.21 -0.62 -3.24
C ARG A 35 2.38 0.28 -2.92
N TYR A 36 2.78 0.25 -1.65
CA TYR A 36 3.86 1.07 -1.13
C TYR A 36 4.82 0.24 -0.30
N ALA A 37 6.11 0.47 -0.48
CA ALA A 37 7.16 -0.09 0.36
C ALA A 37 7.27 0.61 1.73
N PHE A 38 6.76 1.84 1.86
CA PHE A 38 6.97 2.69 3.03
C PHE A 38 5.65 3.19 3.61
N ALA A 39 5.50 3.07 4.94
CA ALA A 39 4.30 3.50 5.66
C ALA A 39 3.95 4.99 5.47
N PRO A 40 4.90 5.95 5.50
CA PRO A 40 4.58 7.36 5.29
C PRO A 40 3.90 7.65 3.95
N LEU A 41 4.27 6.93 2.88
CA LEU A 41 3.66 7.10 1.56
C LEU A 41 2.23 6.57 1.53
N ALA A 42 1.98 5.42 2.18
CA ALA A 42 0.63 4.88 2.32
C ALA A 42 -0.26 5.80 3.16
N GLN A 43 0.26 6.36 4.25
CA GLN A 43 -0.45 7.33 5.10
C GLN A 43 -0.77 8.62 4.33
N GLU A 44 0.18 9.15 3.57
CA GLU A 44 -0.04 10.34 2.74
C GLU A 44 -1.13 10.08 1.69
N ALA A 45 -1.10 8.92 1.02
CA ALA A 45 -2.12 8.56 0.05
C ALA A 45 -3.52 8.53 0.68
N VAL A 46 -3.67 7.94 1.86
CA VAL A 46 -4.93 7.94 2.63
C VAL A 46 -5.35 9.37 2.99
N ALA A 47 -4.44 10.17 3.54
CA ALA A 47 -4.72 11.55 3.94
C ALA A 47 -5.23 12.36 2.75
N ARG A 48 -4.56 12.28 1.59
CA ARG A 48 -4.95 12.99 0.37
C ARG A 48 -6.31 12.54 -0.15
N MET A 49 -6.62 11.25 -0.13
CA MET A 49 -7.93 10.75 -0.55
C MET A 49 -9.05 11.18 0.40
N ARG A 50 -8.79 11.22 1.73
CA ARG A 50 -9.74 11.72 2.73
C ARG A 50 -10.00 13.22 2.55
N GLU A 51 -8.93 14.02 2.46
CA GLU A 51 -9.01 15.47 2.27
C GLU A 51 -9.77 15.84 1.00
N ALA A 52 -9.50 15.14 -0.10
CA ALA A 52 -10.16 15.41 -1.37
C ALA A 52 -11.60 14.88 -1.46
N GLN A 53 -12.03 14.05 -0.49
CA GLN A 53 -13.35 13.40 -0.45
C GLN A 53 -13.72 12.65 -1.75
N ILE A 54 -12.70 12.14 -2.46
CA ILE A 54 -12.86 11.49 -3.77
C ILE A 54 -13.17 9.98 -3.68
N ALA A 55 -13.01 9.40 -2.49
CA ALA A 55 -13.21 7.98 -2.25
C ALA A 55 -14.31 7.75 -1.21
N THR A 56 -15.24 6.84 -1.53
CA THR A 56 -16.30 6.38 -0.62
C THR A 56 -15.81 5.26 0.29
N GLN A 57 -14.74 4.56 -0.11
CA GLN A 57 -14.07 3.55 0.69
C GLN A 57 -12.57 3.71 0.53
N ILE A 58 -11.84 3.56 1.63
CA ILE A 58 -10.38 3.54 1.66
C ILE A 58 -9.99 2.47 2.68
N GLN A 59 -9.10 1.55 2.30
CA GLN A 59 -8.59 0.51 3.18
C GLN A 59 -7.08 0.40 3.02
N VAL A 60 -6.34 0.24 4.12
CA VAL A 60 -4.90 -0.04 4.12
C VAL A 60 -4.65 -1.38 4.75
N ILE A 61 -3.94 -2.24 4.03
CA ILE A 61 -3.59 -3.59 4.45
C ILE A 61 -2.07 -3.68 4.54
N ARG A 62 -1.55 -4.16 5.67
CA ARG A 62 -0.15 -4.58 5.77
C ARG A 62 0.01 -5.93 5.08
N LEU A 63 0.90 -6.01 4.11
CA LEU A 63 1.03 -7.18 3.24
C LEU A 63 1.69 -8.39 3.94
N ASP A 64 2.48 -8.15 4.98
CA ASP A 64 3.20 -9.21 5.70
C ASP A 64 2.25 -10.15 6.47
N ASP A 65 1.22 -9.59 7.11
CA ASP A 65 0.29 -10.32 7.98
C ASP A 65 -1.19 -10.14 7.60
N GLY A 66 -1.50 -9.34 6.57
CA GLY A 66 -2.86 -9.09 6.10
C GLY A 66 -3.69 -8.22 7.03
N VAL A 67 -3.09 -7.61 8.06
CA VAL A 67 -3.81 -6.77 9.02
C VAL A 67 -4.31 -5.50 8.35
N VAL A 68 -5.58 -5.16 8.60
CA VAL A 68 -6.17 -3.88 8.19
C VAL A 68 -5.74 -2.82 9.19
N LEU A 69 -4.88 -1.90 8.73
CA LEU A 69 -4.37 -0.78 9.52
C LEU A 69 -5.30 0.44 9.47
N PHE A 70 -6.06 0.57 8.38
CA PHE A 70 -7.02 1.65 8.20
C PHE A 70 -8.22 1.16 7.39
N ASP A 71 -9.43 1.53 7.78
CA ASP A 71 -10.65 1.31 7.02
C ASP A 71 -11.65 2.43 7.28
N LEU A 72 -11.93 3.22 6.23
CA LEU A 72 -12.84 4.35 6.32
C LEU A 72 -14.29 3.92 6.57
N ALA A 73 -14.71 2.78 6.04
CA ALA A 73 -16.11 2.35 6.05
C ALA A 73 -16.54 1.85 7.44
N VAL A 74 -15.62 1.21 8.16
CA VAL A 74 -15.88 0.68 9.52
C VAL A 74 -15.18 1.46 10.63
N GLY A 75 -14.45 2.54 10.29
CA GLY A 75 -13.83 3.44 11.26
C GLY A 75 -12.57 2.89 11.92
N VAL A 76 -11.81 2.03 11.24
CA VAL A 76 -10.53 1.51 11.74
C VAL A 76 -9.43 2.51 11.41
N GLU A 77 -8.63 2.89 12.41
CA GLU A 77 -7.45 3.75 12.22
C GLU A 77 -6.40 3.36 13.28
N ALA A 78 -5.45 2.52 12.88
CA ALA A 78 -4.34 2.11 13.72
C ALA A 78 -3.35 3.28 13.90
N PRO A 79 -2.70 3.43 15.07
CA PRO A 79 -1.74 4.51 15.31
C PRO A 79 -0.61 4.50 14.28
N PRO A 80 -0.11 5.67 13.81
CA PRO A 80 0.91 5.74 12.75
C PRO A 80 2.17 4.91 13.01
N GLU A 81 2.54 4.70 14.27
CA GLU A 81 3.71 3.92 14.70
C GLU A 81 3.54 2.41 14.48
N THR A 82 2.30 1.96 14.26
CA THR A 82 1.93 0.54 14.08
C THR A 82 1.85 0.11 12.62
N TRP A 83 2.00 1.06 11.68
CA TRP A 83 1.96 0.80 10.24
C TRP A 83 3.25 0.11 9.80
#